data_AF-A0A7D7WHG5-F1
#
_entry.id   AF-A0A7D7WHG5-F1
#
_cell.length_a   1.000
_cell.length_b   1.000
_cell.length_c   1.000
_cell.angle_alpha   90.00
_cell.angle_beta   90.00
_cell.angle_gamma   90.00
#
_symmetry.space_group_name_H-M   'P 1'
#
loop_
_entity.id
_entity.type
_entity.pdbx_description
1 polymer ?
#
loop_
_entity_poly.entity_id
_entity_poly.type
_entity_poly.pdbx_seq_one_letter_code
_entity_poly.pdbx_strand_id
1 'polypeptide(L)'
;MLKSHFFVKKCKKAISQDEIFINNARVVQSVFYDFLKIFNRKSLENIFSYYYGNFDSEEGIYAFIDKFLPIIRFLSLESLDCKFNLHEKKLILDLFDSSAGNLESSKLNELASAIVSLGILS
;
A
#
# COMPACT_ATOMS: atom_id res chain seq x y z
N MET A 1 10.46 15.23 -2.82
CA MET A 1 9.92 14.61 -1.58
C MET A 1 9.38 13.25 -1.97
N LEU A 2 9.77 12.19 -1.26
CA LEU A 2 9.30 10.83 -1.58
C LEU A 2 7.75 10.76 -1.41
N LYS A 3 7.06 10.12 -2.35
CA LYS A 3 5.65 9.71 -2.30
C LYS A 3 5.32 9.03 -0.97
N SER A 4 6.15 8.13 -0.46
CA SER A 4 5.94 7.53 0.88
C SER A 4 5.90 8.57 2.01
N HIS A 5 6.75 9.59 1.97
CA HIS A 5 6.69 10.69 2.93
C HIS A 5 5.42 11.53 2.76
N PHE A 6 4.96 11.71 1.51
CA PHE A 6 3.71 12.41 1.23
C PHE A 6 2.49 11.65 1.74
N PHE A 7 2.48 10.32 1.59
CA PHE A 7 1.48 9.43 2.17
C PHE A 7 1.41 9.60 3.70
N VAL A 8 2.54 9.46 4.40
CA VAL A 8 2.61 9.64 5.86
C VAL A 8 2.10 11.02 6.27
N LYS A 9 2.51 12.07 5.56
CA LYS A 9 2.05 13.44 5.83
C LYS A 9 0.54 13.59 5.65
N LYS A 10 -0.06 12.95 4.65
CA LYS A 10 -1.52 12.93 4.45
C LYS A 10 -2.22 12.19 5.60
N CYS A 11 -1.74 11.01 5.98
CA CYS A 11 -2.30 10.26 7.10
C CYS A 11 -2.24 11.07 8.40
N LYS A 12 -1.07 11.61 8.76
CA LYS A 12 -0.88 12.40 9.99
C LYS A 12 -1.77 13.64 10.04
N LYS A 13 -2.08 14.26 8.90
CA LYS A 13 -2.99 15.41 8.83
C LYS A 13 -4.47 15.03 8.97
N ALA A 14 -4.82 13.81 8.58
CA ALA A 14 -6.20 13.34 8.56
C ALA A 14 -6.60 12.65 9.87
N ILE A 15 -5.62 12.09 10.60
CA ILE A 15 -5.81 11.48 11.92
C ILE A 15 -6.14 12.56 12.95
N SER A 16 -7.20 12.32 13.72
CA SER A 16 -7.56 13.12 14.89
C SER A 16 -6.82 12.60 16.12
N GLN A 17 -6.36 13.50 16.99
CA GLN A 17 -5.58 13.15 18.20
C GLN A 17 -6.42 12.44 19.27
N ASP A 18 -7.74 12.65 19.28
CA ASP A 18 -8.64 12.17 20.32
C ASP A 18 -9.45 10.91 19.92
N GLU A 19 -9.13 10.30 18.77
CA GLU A 19 -9.97 9.24 18.20
C GLU A 19 -9.43 7.80 18.39
N ILE A 20 -10.38 6.90 18.64
CA ILE A 20 -10.22 5.44 18.74
C ILE A 20 -9.51 4.90 17.49
N PHE A 21 -8.59 3.94 17.67
CA PHE A 21 -7.79 3.33 16.59
C PHE A 21 -8.61 2.98 15.34
N ILE A 22 -9.80 2.40 15.51
CA ILE A 22 -10.66 1.98 14.39
C ILE A 22 -11.08 3.14 13.47
N ASN A 23 -11.36 4.33 14.03
CA ASN A 23 -11.72 5.50 13.23
C ASN A 23 -10.51 6.00 12.46
N ASN A 24 -9.38 6.10 13.15
CA ASN A 24 -8.12 6.50 12.55
C ASN A 24 -7.64 5.49 11.48
N ALA A 25 -7.90 4.20 11.64
CA ALA A 25 -7.63 3.18 10.62
C ALA A 25 -8.50 3.38 9.37
N ARG A 26 -9.80 3.72 9.52
CA ARG A 26 -10.68 4.08 8.40
C ARG A 26 -10.21 5.34 7.67
N VAL A 27 -9.65 6.30 8.40
CA VAL A 27 -9.03 7.49 7.79
C VAL A 27 -7.80 7.10 6.98
N VAL A 28 -6.89 6.29 7.55
CA VAL A 28 -5.71 5.79 6.83
C VAL A 28 -6.12 4.98 5.59
N GLN A 29 -7.18 4.18 5.71
CA GLN A 29 -7.77 3.43 4.60
C GLN A 29 -8.19 4.37 3.46
N SER A 30 -8.94 5.43 3.76
CA SER A 30 -9.36 6.41 2.75
C SER A 30 -8.15 7.09 2.10
N VAL A 31 -7.14 7.47 2.89
CA VAL A 31 -5.91 8.07 2.36
C VAL A 31 -5.17 7.09 1.46
N PHE A 32 -5.06 5.81 1.85
CA PHE A 32 -4.41 4.76 1.07
C PHE A 32 -5.06 4.60 -0.31
N TYR A 33 -6.38 4.53 -0.35
CA TYR A 33 -7.12 4.39 -1.60
C TYR A 33 -7.00 5.61 -2.51
N ASP A 34 -7.08 6.81 -1.95
CA ASP A 34 -6.91 8.04 -2.73
C ASP A 34 -5.48 8.18 -3.25
N PHE A 35 -4.50 7.73 -2.48
CA PHE A 35 -3.08 7.79 -2.82
C PHE A 35 -2.75 6.86 -3.99
N LEU A 36 -3.36 5.67 -4.00
CA LEU A 36 -3.14 4.62 -4.98
C LEU A 36 -4.31 4.48 -5.97
N LYS A 37 -5.12 5.52 -6.16
CA LYS A 37 -6.36 5.50 -6.95
C LYS A 37 -6.23 5.08 -8.43
N ILE A 38 -4.99 5.03 -8.95
CA ILE A 38 -4.71 4.51 -10.30
C ILE A 38 -4.87 2.99 -10.38
N PHE A 39 -4.82 2.31 -9.24
CA PHE A 39 -4.97 0.86 -9.12
C PHE A 39 -6.42 0.46 -8.88
N ASN A 40 -6.70 -0.82 -9.13
CA ASN A 40 -7.99 -1.43 -8.88
C ASN A 40 -8.39 -1.32 -7.41
N ARG A 41 -9.57 -0.74 -7.17
CA ARG A 41 -10.08 -0.48 -5.83
C ARG A 41 -10.23 -1.73 -4.97
N LYS A 42 -10.74 -2.82 -5.54
CA LYS A 42 -10.99 -4.06 -4.79
C LYS A 42 -9.70 -4.73 -4.36
N SER A 43 -8.67 -4.67 -5.19
CA SER A 43 -7.35 -5.21 -4.86
C SER A 43 -6.64 -4.36 -3.80
N LEU A 44 -6.82 -3.04 -3.81
CA LEU A 44 -6.38 -2.18 -2.71
C LEU A 44 -7.12 -2.51 -1.40
N GLU A 45 -8.42 -2.80 -1.46
CA GLU A 45 -9.19 -3.24 -0.29
C GLU A 45 -8.66 -4.54 0.30
N ASN A 46 -8.29 -5.51 -0.55
CA ASN A 46 -7.68 -6.76 -0.13
C ASN A 46 -6.33 -6.53 0.57
N ILE A 47 -5.47 -5.68 -0.02
CA ILE A 47 -4.19 -5.29 0.58
C ILE A 47 -4.41 -4.65 1.95
N PHE A 48 -5.28 -3.63 2.02
CA PHE A 48 -5.54 -2.93 3.29
C PHE A 48 -6.07 -3.88 4.35
N SER A 49 -7.03 -4.74 3.99
CA SER A 49 -7.63 -5.71 4.90
C SER A 49 -6.61 -6.73 5.41
N TYR A 50 -5.66 -7.15 4.57
CA TYR A 50 -4.56 -8.01 4.99
C TYR A 50 -3.67 -7.32 6.04
N TYR A 51 -3.22 -6.08 5.80
CA TYR A 51 -2.40 -5.36 6.79
C TYR A 51 -3.18 -5.08 8.08
N TYR A 52 -4.44 -4.66 7.97
CA TYR A 52 -5.30 -4.40 9.13
C TYR A 52 -5.56 -5.66 9.97
N GLY A 53 -5.88 -6.79 9.34
CA GLY A 53 -6.18 -8.04 10.03
C GLY A 53 -4.97 -8.72 10.69
N ASN A 54 -3.76 -8.39 10.26
CA ASN A 54 -2.51 -8.93 10.82
C ASN A 54 -1.79 -7.91 11.75
N PHE A 55 -2.41 -6.77 12.05
CA PHE A 55 -1.78 -5.73 12.87
C PHE A 55 -2.25 -5.80 14.32
N ASP A 56 -1.30 -5.66 15.24
CA ASP A 56 -1.59 -5.50 16.66
C ASP A 56 -2.01 -4.05 16.94
N SER A 57 -3.30 -3.85 17.23
CA SER A 57 -3.85 -2.51 17.50
C SER A 57 -3.25 -1.83 18.73
N GLU A 58 -2.61 -2.58 19.64
CA GLU A 58 -1.91 -2.02 20.80
C GLU A 58 -0.65 -1.23 20.39
N GLU A 59 -0.05 -1.53 19.24
CA GLU A 59 1.07 -0.76 18.67
C GLU A 59 0.65 0.66 18.23
N GLY A 60 -0.65 0.91 18.05
CA GLY A 60 -1.22 2.22 17.72
C GLY A 60 -1.16 2.61 16.24
N ILE A 61 -1.86 3.71 15.88
CA ILE A 61 -2.07 4.08 14.47
C ILE A 61 -0.79 4.48 13.73
N TYR A 62 0.17 5.10 14.40
CA TYR A 62 1.40 5.51 13.72
C TYR A 62 2.27 4.31 13.36
N ALA A 63 2.33 3.29 14.21
CA ALA A 63 2.97 2.01 13.87
C ALA A 63 2.22 1.33 12.71
N PHE A 64 0.88 1.39 12.68
CA PHE A 64 0.10 0.89 11.55
C PHE A 64 0.47 1.58 10.24
N ILE A 65 0.58 2.91 10.23
CA ILE A 65 1.03 3.67 9.04
C ILE A 65 2.43 3.22 8.59
N ASP A 66 3.35 3.00 9.54
CA ASP A 66 4.71 2.59 9.23
C ASP A 66 4.75 1.20 8.58
N LYS A 67 3.83 0.28 8.93
CA LYS A 67 3.69 -1.03 8.27
C LYS A 67 3.28 -0.92 6.79
N PHE A 68 2.58 0.14 6.38
CA PHE A 68 2.25 0.38 4.96
C PHE A 68 3.43 0.94 4.14
N LEU A 69 4.47 1.48 4.78
CA LEU A 69 5.54 2.16 4.06
C LEU A 69 6.22 1.29 3.00
N PRO A 70 6.55 0.01 3.25
CA PRO A 70 7.14 -0.84 2.22
C PRO A 70 6.26 -0.96 0.97
N ILE A 71 4.96 -1.25 1.14
CA ILE A 71 4.05 -1.41 0.00
C ILE A 71 3.80 -0.09 -0.74
N ILE A 72 3.69 1.04 -0.01
CA ILE A 72 3.59 2.36 -0.63
C ILE A 72 4.84 2.67 -1.46
N ARG A 73 6.04 2.42 -0.92
CA ARG A 73 7.31 2.65 -1.63
C ARG A 73 7.40 1.80 -2.88
N PHE A 74 7.04 0.52 -2.78
CA PHE A 74 7.08 -0.40 -3.91
C PHE A 74 6.09 -0.01 -5.02
N LEU A 75 4.80 0.15 -4.69
CA LEU A 75 3.77 0.51 -5.68
C LEU A 75 3.93 1.92 -6.25
N SER A 76 4.67 2.77 -5.56
CA SER A 76 5.06 4.11 -6.02
C SER A 76 6.35 4.12 -6.84
N LEU A 77 7.01 2.97 -7.01
CA LEU A 77 8.32 2.76 -7.65
C LEU A 77 9.47 3.54 -7.00
N GLU A 78 9.40 3.76 -5.68
CA GLU A 78 10.45 4.45 -4.92
C GLU A 78 11.57 3.53 -4.46
N SER A 79 11.24 2.27 -4.18
CA SER A 79 12.17 1.28 -3.65
C SER A 79 11.72 -0.11 -4.07
N LEU A 80 12.63 -0.85 -4.72
CA LEU A 80 12.40 -2.24 -5.10
C LEU A 80 12.95 -3.22 -4.05
N ASP A 81 13.83 -2.76 -3.15
CA ASP A 81 14.45 -3.56 -2.09
C ASP A 81 13.51 -3.84 -0.89
N CYS A 82 12.20 -3.80 -1.12
CA CYS A 82 11.21 -4.09 -0.09
C CYS A 82 11.08 -5.60 0.12
N LYS A 83 11.24 -6.04 1.37
CA LYS A 83 11.06 -7.44 1.75
C LYS A 83 9.57 -7.72 1.98
N PHE A 84 8.95 -8.43 1.04
CA PHE A 84 7.58 -8.92 1.15
C PHE A 84 7.56 -10.43 1.38
N ASN A 85 6.65 -10.89 2.24
CA ASN A 85 6.36 -12.31 2.39
C ASN A 85 5.54 -12.85 1.20
N LEU A 86 5.28 -14.16 1.18
CA LEU A 86 4.57 -14.80 0.06
C LEU A 86 3.13 -14.28 -0.12
N HIS A 87 2.42 -13.94 0.95
CA HIS A 87 1.06 -13.41 0.88
C HIS A 87 1.05 -11.98 0.34
N GLU A 88 1.94 -11.12 0.82
CA GLU A 88 2.12 -9.76 0.32
C GLU A 88 2.49 -9.75 -1.16
N LYS A 89 3.40 -10.64 -1.57
CA LYS A 89 3.78 -10.84 -2.98
C LYS A 89 2.56 -11.21 -3.85
N LYS A 90 1.72 -12.13 -3.39
CA LYS A 90 0.48 -12.51 -4.10
C LYS A 90 -0.49 -11.34 -4.22
N LEU A 91 -0.69 -10.58 -3.15
CA LEU A 91 -1.56 -9.40 -3.15
C LEU A 91 -1.06 -8.32 -4.14
N ILE A 92 0.25 -8.12 -4.23
CA ILE A 92 0.86 -7.21 -5.20
C ILE A 92 0.63 -7.69 -6.63
N LEU A 93 0.77 -8.99 -6.88
CA LEU A 93 0.51 -9.58 -8.20
C LEU A 93 -0.97 -9.44 -8.59
N ASP A 94 -1.89 -9.77 -7.69
CA ASP A 94 -3.34 -9.61 -7.91
C ASP A 94 -3.70 -8.15 -8.19
N LEU A 95 -3.08 -7.20 -7.48
CA LEU A 95 -3.25 -5.77 -7.72
C LEU A 95 -2.78 -5.39 -9.13
N PHE A 96 -1.63 -5.89 -9.57
CA PHE A 96 -1.11 -5.63 -10.91
C PHE A 96 -2.05 -6.17 -11.99
N ASP A 97 -2.41 -7.45 -11.92
CA ASP A 97 -3.27 -8.11 -12.91
C ASP A 97 -4.63 -7.40 -13.02
N SER A 98 -5.24 -7.09 -11.88
CA SER A 98 -6.54 -6.39 -11.83
C SER A 98 -6.50 -4.91 -12.22
N SER A 99 -5.31 -4.31 -12.26
CA SER A 99 -5.09 -2.89 -12.63
C SER A 99 -4.52 -2.72 -14.03
N ALA A 100 -4.14 -3.80 -14.72
CA ALA A 100 -3.43 -3.71 -16.00
C ALA A 100 -4.18 -2.89 -17.06
N GLY A 101 -5.52 -2.96 -17.06
CA GLY A 101 -6.37 -2.19 -17.97
C GLY A 101 -6.53 -0.69 -17.62
N ASN A 102 -6.14 -0.27 -16.42
CA ASN A 102 -6.28 1.10 -15.93
C ASN A 102 -4.96 1.90 -16.00
N LEU A 103 -3.84 1.23 -16.19
CA LEU A 103 -2.51 1.84 -16.16
C LEU A 103 -2.05 2.25 -17.56
N GLU A 104 -1.38 3.39 -17.66
CA GLU A 104 -0.63 3.77 -18.86
C GLU A 104 0.47 2.74 -19.14
N SER A 105 0.74 2.48 -20.42
CA SER A 105 1.70 1.43 -20.84
C SER A 105 3.09 1.59 -20.23
N SER A 106 3.60 2.81 -20.09
CA SER A 106 4.89 3.08 -19.44
C SER A 106 4.88 2.66 -17.97
N LYS A 107 3.87 3.05 -17.20
CA LYS A 107 3.71 2.68 -15.79
C LYS A 107 3.49 1.19 -15.61
N LEU A 108 2.73 0.57 -16.53
CA LEU A 108 2.51 -0.87 -16.53
C LEU A 108 3.83 -1.62 -16.70
N ASN A 109 4.67 -1.20 -17.66
CA ASN A 109 5.97 -1.82 -17.93
C ASN A 109 6.96 -1.65 -16.76
N GLU A 110 7.00 -0.47 -16.15
CA GLU A 110 7.83 -0.22 -14.96
C GLU A 110 7.40 -1.09 -13.79
N LEU A 111 6.09 -1.19 -13.54
CA LEU A 111 5.56 -2.02 -12.46
C LEU A 111 5.73 -3.53 -12.73
N ALA A 112 5.57 -3.97 -13.98
CA ALA A 112 5.85 -5.34 -14.37
C ALA A 112 7.32 -5.72 -14.08
N SER A 113 8.25 -4.82 -14.43
CA SER A 113 9.67 -5.00 -14.15
C SER A 113 9.96 -5.06 -12.64
N ALA A 114 9.30 -4.20 -11.85
CA ALA A 114 9.38 -4.24 -10.40
C ALA A 114 8.84 -5.56 -9.82
N ILE A 115 7.74 -6.10 -10.34
CA ILE A 115 7.16 -7.36 -9.88
C ILE A 115 8.06 -8.55 -10.18
N VAL A 116 8.71 -8.58 -11.35
CA VAL A 116 9.72 -9.61 -11.66
C VAL A 116 10.84 -9.60 -10.62
N SER A 117 11.28 -8.42 -10.17
CA SER A 117 12.32 -8.29 -9.14
C SER A 117 11.93 -8.87 -7.77
N LEU A 118 10.63 -9.06 -7.50
CA LEU A 118 10.17 -9.70 -6.27
C LEU A 118 10.47 -11.21 -6.22
N GLY A 119 10.90 -11.83 -7.31
CA GLY A 119 11.21 -13.26 -7.37
C GLY A 119 9.99 -14.12 -7.01
N ILE A 120 8.80 -13.71 -7.49
CA ILE A 120 7.56 -14.48 -7.29
C ILE A 120 7.52 -15.69 -8.24
N LEU A 121 8.11 -15.51 -9.43
CA LEU A 121 8.12 -16.47 -10.53
C LEU A 121 9.46 -17.22 -10.66
N SER A 122 10.37 -17.06 -9.69
CA SER A 122 11.69 -17.72 -9.66
C SER A 122 11.69 -19.01 -8.87
#